data_AF-A0A101X9A7-F1
#
_entry.id   AF-A0A101X9A7-F1
#
_cell.length_a   1.000
_cell.length_b   1.000
_cell.length_c   1.000
_cell.angle_alpha   90.00
_cell.angle_beta   90.00
_cell.angle_gamma   90.00
#
_symmetry.space_group_name_H-M   'P 1'
#
loop_
_entity.id
_entity.type
_entity.pdbx_description
1 polymer ?
#
loop_
_entity_poly.entity_id
_entity_poly.type
_entity_poly.pdbx_seq_one_letter_code
_entity_poly.pdbx_strand_id
1 'polypeptide(L)'
;MRVRKRWGSLDVELEPDALARHSCVVVDAFSVAASLSRPEELFSGFAEAGIRAIFVLDAWHETHLGRARRYLDLCGRYGLDCRLSERKPAEELAVELACAEGCAVLTRDYDAVRRALEIRCSAPILIAKGGGVYRVVVASF
;
A
#
# COMPACT_ATOMS: atom_id res chain seq x y z
N MET A 1 13.81 13.39 1.30
CA MET A 1 13.59 13.14 -0.15
C MET A 1 12.52 14.10 -0.64
N ARG A 2 12.75 14.76 -1.79
CA ARG A 2 11.73 15.61 -2.42
C ARG A 2 11.06 14.84 -3.54
N VAL A 3 9.74 14.72 -3.50
CA VAL A 3 8.92 14.07 -4.53
C VAL A 3 8.15 15.16 -5.27
N ARG A 4 8.24 15.18 -6.61
CA ARG A 4 7.49 16.13 -7.44
C ARG A 4 6.34 15.42 -8.13
N LYS A 5 5.13 15.88 -7.91
CA LYS A 5 3.88 15.36 -8.49
C LYS A 5 3.15 16.50 -9.23
N ARG A 6 2.03 16.17 -9.89
CA ARG A 6 1.22 17.16 -10.63
C ARG A 6 0.65 18.26 -9.72
N TRP A 7 0.48 17.97 -8.43
CA TRP A 7 -0.11 18.87 -7.43
C TRP A 7 0.93 19.67 -6.63
N GLY A 8 2.23 19.56 -6.93
CA GLY A 8 3.28 20.29 -6.22
C GLY A 8 4.49 19.44 -5.84
N SER A 9 5.32 19.98 -4.95
CA SER A 9 6.39 19.25 -4.30
C SER A 9 5.94 18.75 -2.94
N LEU A 10 6.32 17.53 -2.59
CA LEU A 10 6.20 16.98 -1.25
C LEU A 10 7.60 16.65 -0.74
N ASP A 11 7.98 17.29 0.35
CA ASP A 11 9.19 16.93 1.08
C ASP A 11 8.83 15.87 2.11
N VAL A 12 9.46 14.70 1.98
CA VAL A 12 9.27 13.55 2.87
C VAL A 12 10.59 13.10 3.46
N GLU A 13 10.61 12.85 4.76
CA GLU A 13 11.71 12.17 5.41
C GLU A 13 11.36 10.71 5.62
N LEU A 14 12.32 9.84 5.29
CA LEU A 14 12.16 8.39 5.31
C LEU A 14 13.19 7.78 6.25
N GLU A 15 12.75 6.87 7.10
CA GLU A 15 13.63 6.05 7.93
C GLU A 15 13.40 4.55 7.63
N PRO A 16 14.42 3.68 7.76
CA PRO A 16 14.25 2.25 7.60
C PRO A 16 13.21 1.69 8.58
N ASP A 17 12.32 0.84 8.10
CA ASP A 17 11.32 0.17 8.93
C ASP A 17 11.11 -1.29 8.48
N ALA A 18 10.34 -2.06 9.25
CA ALA A 18 10.05 -3.46 8.96
C ALA A 18 8.56 -3.76 9.16
N LEU A 19 7.97 -4.53 8.23
CA LEU A 19 6.55 -4.91 8.30
C LEU A 19 6.18 -5.62 9.60
N ALA A 20 7.10 -6.45 10.13
CA ALA A 20 6.91 -7.20 11.37
C ALA A 20 6.77 -6.31 12.64
N ARG A 21 7.09 -5.02 12.56
CA ARG A 21 6.88 -4.08 13.68
C ARG A 21 5.45 -3.57 13.79
N HIS A 22 4.61 -3.84 12.78
CA HIS A 22 3.24 -3.39 12.71
C HIS A 22 2.29 -4.57 12.95
N SER A 23 1.27 -4.38 13.79
CA SER A 23 0.28 -5.41 14.13
C SER A 23 -0.61 -5.79 12.95
N CYS A 24 -0.78 -4.88 11.98
CA CYS A 24 -1.42 -5.12 10.71
C CYS A 24 -0.96 -4.12 9.64
N VAL A 25 -1.09 -4.52 8.38
CA VAL A 25 -0.68 -3.70 7.22
C VAL A 25 -1.76 -3.73 6.14
N VAL A 26 -2.20 -2.56 5.68
CA VAL A 26 -3.03 -2.41 4.48
C VAL A 26 -2.12 -2.17 3.29
N VAL A 27 -2.18 -3.05 2.30
CA VAL A 27 -1.23 -3.10 1.19
C VAL A 27 -1.92 -2.61 -0.07
N ASP A 28 -1.40 -1.54 -0.67
CA ASP A 28 -1.69 -1.23 -2.07
C ASP A 28 -0.99 -2.28 -2.95
N ALA A 29 -1.75 -3.31 -3.34
CA ALA A 29 -1.19 -4.50 -3.95
C ALA A 29 -0.58 -4.21 -5.32
N PHE A 30 -1.19 -3.33 -6.10
CA PHE A 30 -0.76 -3.06 -7.47
C PHE A 30 0.59 -2.35 -7.51
N SER A 31 0.77 -1.30 -6.70
CA SER A 31 2.03 -0.58 -6.70
C SER A 31 3.16 -1.46 -6.14
N VAL A 32 2.94 -2.14 -5.01
CA VAL A 32 3.96 -2.97 -4.36
C VAL A 32 4.34 -4.15 -5.25
N ALA A 33 3.36 -4.89 -5.80
CA ALA A 33 3.63 -6.03 -6.67
C ALA A 33 4.38 -5.63 -7.95
N ALA A 34 4.16 -4.43 -8.47
CA ALA A 34 4.90 -3.88 -9.62
C ALA A 34 6.38 -3.57 -9.32
N SER A 35 6.84 -3.67 -8.06
CA SER A 35 8.28 -3.59 -7.73
C SER A 35 8.99 -4.94 -7.73
N LEU A 36 8.23 -6.04 -7.76
CA LEU A 36 8.77 -7.38 -7.69
C LEU A 36 9.04 -7.90 -9.10
N SER A 37 10.08 -8.72 -9.24
CA SER A 37 10.32 -9.49 -10.47
C SER A 37 9.19 -10.47 -10.75
N ARG A 38 8.54 -10.97 -9.69
CA ARG A 38 7.40 -11.88 -9.72
C ARG A 38 6.29 -11.31 -8.82
N PRO A 39 5.31 -10.60 -9.39
CA PRO A 39 4.26 -9.92 -8.62
C PRO A 39 3.48 -10.83 -7.66
N GLU A 40 3.38 -12.12 -7.98
CA GLU A 40 2.66 -13.12 -7.19
C GLU A 40 3.38 -13.46 -5.87
N GLU A 41 4.69 -13.23 -5.79
CA GLU A 41 5.48 -13.46 -4.57
C GLU A 41 5.06 -12.53 -3.43
N LEU A 42 4.41 -11.40 -3.74
CA LEU A 42 3.78 -10.57 -2.73
C LEU A 42 2.77 -11.37 -1.90
N PHE A 43 1.90 -12.14 -2.56
CA PHE A 43 0.80 -12.84 -1.90
C PHE A 43 1.32 -14.06 -1.13
N SER A 44 2.14 -14.89 -1.76
CA SER A 44 2.72 -16.06 -1.09
C SER A 44 3.63 -15.63 0.06
N GLY A 45 4.43 -14.57 -0.11
CA GLY A 45 5.33 -14.07 0.93
C GLY A 45 4.59 -13.57 2.18
N PHE A 46 3.47 -12.85 2.02
CA PHE A 46 2.65 -12.44 3.16
C PHE A 46 1.97 -13.62 3.86
N ALA A 47 1.50 -14.61 3.09
CA ALA A 47 0.90 -15.82 3.63
C ALA A 47 1.92 -16.63 4.46
N GLU A 48 3.14 -16.78 3.94
CA GLU A 48 4.25 -17.47 4.63
C GLU A 48 4.74 -16.72 5.88
N ALA A 49 4.80 -15.38 5.80
CA ALA A 49 5.26 -14.55 6.90
C ALA A 49 4.24 -14.43 8.05
N GLY A 50 2.98 -14.84 7.83
CA GLY A 50 1.91 -14.77 8.84
C GLY A 50 1.55 -13.33 9.25
N ILE A 51 1.85 -12.34 8.40
CA ILE A 51 1.57 -10.93 8.67
C ILE A 51 0.08 -10.69 8.41
N ARG A 52 -0.63 -10.15 9.41
CA ARG A 52 -2.03 -9.73 9.22
C ARG A 52 -2.08 -8.58 8.21
N ALA A 53 -2.60 -8.86 7.02
CA ALA A 53 -2.65 -7.89 5.94
C ALA A 53 -4.02 -7.82 5.25
N ILE A 54 -4.37 -6.62 4.81
CA ILE A 54 -5.53 -6.34 3.96
C ILE A 54 -4.99 -5.82 2.63
N PHE A 55 -5.17 -6.57 1.54
CA PHE A 55 -4.73 -6.13 0.22
C PHE A 55 -5.81 -5.32 -0.47
N VAL A 56 -5.48 -4.09 -0.85
CA VAL A 56 -6.32 -3.25 -1.69
C VAL A 56 -5.94 -3.48 -3.14
N LEU A 57 -6.91 -3.94 -3.91
CA LEU A 57 -6.77 -4.24 -5.33
C LEU A 57 -7.39 -3.11 -6.14
N ASP A 58 -6.62 -2.52 -7.05
CA ASP A 58 -7.14 -1.47 -7.92
C ASP A 58 -8.14 -2.08 -8.92
N ALA A 59 -9.40 -1.68 -8.79
CA ALA A 59 -10.51 -2.03 -9.66
C ALA A 59 -11.24 -0.79 -10.19
N TRP A 60 -10.60 0.39 -10.12
CA TRP A 60 -11.19 1.64 -10.55
C TRP A 60 -11.13 1.79 -12.08
N HIS A 61 -10.02 1.37 -12.70
CA HIS A 61 -9.85 1.45 -14.15
C HIS A 61 -10.11 0.11 -14.84
N GLU A 62 -10.84 0.13 -15.97
CA GLU A 62 -11.13 -1.07 -16.77
C GLU A 62 -9.87 -1.84 -17.18
N THR A 63 -8.78 -1.13 -17.46
CA THR A 63 -7.47 -1.68 -17.79
C THR A 63 -6.86 -2.52 -16.66
N HIS A 64 -7.31 -2.32 -15.42
CA HIS A 64 -6.82 -3.01 -14.23
C HIS A 64 -7.64 -4.26 -13.88
N LEU A 65 -8.87 -4.40 -14.39
CA LEU A 65 -9.80 -5.46 -14.00
C LEU A 65 -9.24 -6.88 -14.21
N GLY A 66 -8.54 -7.13 -15.32
CA GLY A 66 -7.92 -8.43 -15.59
C GLY A 66 -6.86 -8.79 -14.53
N ARG A 67 -6.06 -7.81 -14.11
CA ARG A 67 -5.05 -7.99 -13.05
C ARG A 67 -5.72 -8.10 -11.68
N ALA A 68 -6.76 -7.31 -11.42
CA ALA A 68 -7.50 -7.32 -10.16
C ALA A 68 -8.12 -8.70 -9.92
N ARG A 69 -8.74 -9.29 -10.95
CA ARG A 69 -9.26 -10.66 -10.90
C ARG A 69 -8.18 -11.67 -10.54
N ARG A 70 -7.02 -11.60 -11.20
CA ARG A 70 -5.90 -12.50 -10.93
C ARG A 70 -5.39 -12.38 -9.48
N TYR A 71 -5.30 -11.16 -8.95
CA TYR A 71 -4.90 -10.95 -7.56
C TYR A 71 -5.96 -11.42 -6.58
N LEU A 72 -7.25 -11.25 -6.89
CA LEU A 72 -8.34 -11.79 -6.09
C LEU A 72 -8.28 -13.33 -6.02
N ASP A 73 -7.96 -14.00 -7.13
CA ASP A 73 -7.76 -15.46 -7.14
C ASP A 73 -6.57 -15.88 -6.26
N LEU A 74 -5.46 -15.12 -6.26
CA LEU A 74 -4.33 -15.36 -5.36
C LEU A 74 -4.71 -15.16 -3.89
N CYS A 75 -5.49 -14.12 -3.58
CA CYS A 75 -6.02 -13.92 -2.24
C CYS A 75 -6.82 -15.13 -1.75
N GLY A 76 -7.74 -15.62 -2.59
CA GLY A 76 -8.53 -16.81 -2.28
C GLY A 76 -7.67 -18.06 -2.10
N ARG A 77 -6.65 -18.25 -2.95
CA ARG A 77 -5.72 -19.38 -2.86
C ARG A 77 -4.90 -19.38 -1.57
N TYR A 78 -4.49 -18.21 -1.10
CA TYR A 78 -3.62 -18.05 0.07
C TYR A 78 -4.37 -17.67 1.36
N GLY A 79 -5.69 -17.52 1.31
CA GLY A 79 -6.50 -17.15 2.48
C GLY A 79 -6.25 -15.71 2.98
N LEU A 80 -5.94 -14.78 2.09
CA LEU A 80 -5.64 -13.38 2.41
C LEU A 80 -6.90 -12.51 2.35
N ASP A 81 -7.02 -11.50 3.22
CA ASP A 81 -8.10 -10.49 3.15
C ASP A 81 -7.79 -9.51 2.01
N CYS A 82 -8.73 -9.38 1.08
CA CYS A 82 -8.59 -8.51 -0.08
C CYS A 82 -9.86 -7.67 -0.30
N ARG A 83 -9.66 -6.40 -0.63
CA ARG A 83 -10.71 -5.40 -0.87
C ARG A 83 -10.52 -4.77 -2.24
N LEU A 84 -11.58 -4.70 -3.03
CA LEU A 84 -11.57 -4.02 -4.32
C LEU A 84 -11.73 -2.51 -4.10
N SER A 85 -10.87 -1.71 -4.73
CA SER A 85 -11.05 -0.26 -4.82
C SER A 85 -11.69 0.09 -6.15
N GLU A 86 -13.01 0.23 -6.17
CA GLU A 86 -13.78 0.44 -7.41
C GLU A 86 -14.01 1.92 -7.75
N ARG A 87 -13.74 2.84 -6.81
CA ARG A 87 -14.14 4.25 -6.89
C ARG A 87 -12.98 5.25 -6.83
N LYS A 88 -11.78 4.79 -6.52
CA LYS A 88 -10.59 5.61 -6.26
C LYS A 88 -9.32 4.77 -6.39
N PRO A 89 -8.12 5.39 -6.43
CA PRO A 89 -6.88 4.64 -6.44
C PRO A 89 -6.74 3.72 -5.23
N ALA A 90 -6.03 2.62 -5.40
CA ALA A 90 -5.81 1.65 -4.33
C ALA A 90 -5.08 2.27 -3.13
N GLU A 91 -4.11 3.16 -3.36
CA GLU A 91 -3.36 3.84 -2.31
C GLU A 91 -4.25 4.76 -1.45
N GLU A 92 -5.28 5.38 -2.05
CA GLU A 92 -6.19 6.25 -1.28
C GLU A 92 -7.13 5.42 -0.41
N LEU A 93 -7.68 4.32 -0.94
CA LEU A 93 -8.50 3.40 -0.13
C LEU A 93 -7.66 2.70 0.94
N ALA A 94 -6.41 2.36 0.65
CA ALA A 94 -5.50 1.75 1.62
C ALA A 94 -5.29 2.65 2.84
N VAL A 95 -5.12 3.96 2.63
CA VAL A 95 -5.02 4.94 3.72
C VAL A 95 -6.30 5.02 4.54
N GLU A 96 -7.47 5.05 3.89
CA GLU A 96 -8.76 5.11 4.59
C GLU A 96 -9.01 3.88 5.47
N LEU A 97 -8.74 2.69 4.93
CA LEU A 97 -8.87 1.43 5.66
C LEU A 97 -7.86 1.34 6.81
N ALA A 98 -6.59 1.69 6.55
CA ALA A 98 -5.56 1.68 7.58
C ALA A 98 -5.91 2.63 8.73
N CYS A 99 -6.50 3.78 8.42
CA CYS A 99 -6.94 4.74 9.43
C CYS A 99 -8.04 4.18 10.33
N ALA A 100 -9.01 3.48 9.75
CA ALA A 100 -10.13 2.88 10.48
C ALA A 100 -9.69 1.67 11.32
N GLU A 101 -8.78 0.86 10.78
CA GLU A 101 -8.32 -0.40 11.40
C GLU A 101 -7.12 -0.22 12.35
N GLY A 102 -6.51 0.96 12.38
CA GLY A 102 -5.28 1.21 13.15
C GLY A 102 -4.06 0.45 12.60
N CYS A 103 -4.00 0.26 11.29
CA CYS A 103 -2.92 -0.44 10.59
C CYS A 103 -1.90 0.52 9.98
N ALA A 104 -0.74 0.00 9.58
CA ALA A 104 0.16 0.71 8.67
C ALA A 104 -0.32 0.57 7.22
N VAL A 105 0.08 1.50 6.34
CA VAL A 105 -0.10 1.39 4.89
C VAL A 105 1.22 0.97 4.26
N LEU A 106 1.22 -0.02 3.38
CA LEU A 106 2.36 -0.34 2.52
C LEU A 106 2.03 0.00 1.07
N THR A 107 2.81 0.89 0.46
CA THR A 107 2.63 1.33 -0.93
C THR A 107 3.98 1.74 -1.53
N ARG A 108 3.99 2.04 -2.82
CA ARG A 108 5.06 2.81 -3.48
C ARG A 108 4.63 4.22 -3.86
N ASP A 109 3.34 4.52 -3.76
CA ASP A 109 2.80 5.79 -4.18
C ASP A 109 2.78 6.79 -3.02
N TYR A 110 3.47 7.91 -3.21
CA TYR A 110 3.48 9.03 -2.28
C TYR A 110 2.14 9.76 -2.22
N ASP A 111 1.20 9.49 -3.12
CA ASP A 111 -0.18 9.97 -3.02
C ASP A 111 -0.90 9.43 -1.77
N ALA A 112 -0.44 8.31 -1.20
CA ALA A 112 -0.88 7.86 0.14
C ALA A 112 -0.52 8.86 1.25
N VAL A 113 0.66 9.50 1.17
CA VAL A 113 1.09 10.50 2.16
C VAL A 113 0.19 11.74 2.07
N ARG A 114 -0.08 12.20 0.84
CA ARG A 114 -1.04 13.29 0.61
C ARG A 114 -2.40 12.93 1.20
N ARG A 115 -2.92 11.74 0.90
CA ARG A 115 -4.24 11.30 1.40
C ARG A 115 -4.28 11.26 2.92
N ALA A 116 -3.23 10.75 3.56
CA ALA A 116 -3.14 10.71 5.02
C ALA A 116 -3.19 12.11 5.64
N LEU A 117 -2.51 13.09 5.05
CA LEU A 117 -2.55 14.48 5.49
C LEU A 117 -3.93 15.12 5.28
N GLU A 118 -4.58 14.87 4.13
CA GLU A 118 -5.91 15.39 3.82
C GLU A 118 -6.97 14.93 4.83
N ILE A 119 -6.96 13.65 5.20
CA ILE A 119 -7.94 13.07 6.13
C ILE A 119 -7.49 13.11 7.59
N ARG A 120 -6.32 13.71 7.88
CA ARG A 120 -5.69 13.78 9.21
C ARG A 120 -5.51 12.41 9.86
N CYS A 121 -5.04 11.45 9.06
CA CYS A 121 -4.75 10.11 9.54
C CYS A 121 -3.36 10.00 10.16
N SER A 122 -3.26 9.31 11.30
CA SER A 122 -1.98 8.99 11.96
C SER A 122 -1.44 7.59 11.62
N ALA A 123 -2.07 6.87 10.67
CA ALA A 123 -1.60 5.56 10.23
C ALA A 123 -0.17 5.67 9.67
N PRO A 124 0.78 4.80 10.08
CA PRO A 124 2.12 4.80 9.53
C PRO A 124 2.10 4.55 8.02
N ILE A 125 2.71 5.42 7.24
CA ILE A 125 2.88 5.21 5.80
C ILE A 125 4.26 4.61 5.53
N LEU A 126 4.26 3.41 4.96
CA LEU A 126 5.45 2.64 4.62
C LEU A 126 5.62 2.64 3.10
N ILE A 127 6.78 3.13 2.65
CA ILE A 127 7.17 3.18 1.25
C ILE A 127 8.09 2.01 0.93
N ALA A 128 7.64 1.12 0.04
CA ALA A 128 8.46 0.08 -0.55
C ALA A 128 9.39 0.68 -1.60
N LYS A 129 10.71 0.59 -1.39
CA LYS A 129 11.72 1.21 -2.27
C LYS A 129 13.01 0.41 -2.28
N GLY A 130 13.50 0.07 -3.47
CA GLY A 130 14.83 -0.56 -3.64
C GLY A 130 15.00 -1.87 -2.87
N GLY A 131 13.92 -2.64 -2.70
CA GLY A 131 13.91 -3.89 -1.91
C GLY A 131 13.77 -3.68 -0.39
N GLY A 132 13.76 -2.44 0.10
CA GLY A 132 13.53 -2.10 1.51
C GLY A 132 12.15 -1.50 1.77
N VAL A 133 11.80 -1.40 3.04
CA VAL A 133 10.60 -0.73 3.55
C VAL A 133 11.04 0.47 4.39
N TYR A 134 10.43 1.62 4.15
CA TYR A 134 10.78 2.86 4.82
C TYR A 134 9.54 3.56 5.35
N ARG A 135 9.56 4.00 6.61
CA ARG A 135 8.49 4.78 7.21
C ARG A 135 8.65 6.26 6.91
N VAL A 136 7.55 6.92 6.59
CA VAL A 136 7.48 8.39 6.50
C VAL A 136 7.43 8.98 7.92
N VAL A 137 8.38 9.86 8.26
CA VAL A 137 8.44 10.51 9.59
C VAL A 137 8.12 12.00 9.57
N VAL A 138 8.37 12.66 8.44
CA VAL A 138 8.03 14.07 8.21
C VAL A 138 7.45 14.18 6.80
N ALA A 139 6.39 14.97 6.63
CA ALA A 139 5.81 15.29 5.34
C ALA A 139 5.33 16.74 5.32
N SER A 140 5.74 17.52 4.32
CA SER A 140 5.33 18.91 4.10
C SER A 140 5.20 19.25 2.61
N PHE A 141 4.24 20.13 2.28
CA PHE A 141 4.00 20.65 0.93
C PHE A 141 4.77 21.95 0.68
#